data_AF-A0A5J4RKP9-F1
#
_entry.id   AF-A0A5J4RKP9-F1
#
_cell.length_a   1.000
_cell.length_b   1.000
_cell.length_c   1.000
_cell.angle_alpha   90.00
_cell.angle_beta   90.00
_cell.angle_gamma   90.00
#
_symmetry.space_group_name_H-M   'P 1'
#
loop_
_entity.id
_entity.type
_entity.pdbx_description
1 polymer ?
#
loop_
_entity_poly.entity_id
_entity_poly.type
_entity_poly.pdbx_seq_one_letter_code
_entity_poly.pdbx_strand_id
1 'polypeptide(L)'
;MDNDNLCVIDIDIHKDQSIEEIDKIIQNLIDTLTQNGGLVKTAHGGLNIYCNRNYYRLPSNRNVKVAVTDSFDINVFAQMNEYKIENGLETKKIVQNRVVAPNIAI
;
A
#
# COMPACT_ATOMS: atom_id res chain seq x y z
N MET A 1 3.36 -15.25 -10.11
CA MET A 1 2.33 -14.28 -9.68
C MET A 1 1.92 -13.51 -10.90
N ASP A 2 0.63 -13.35 -11.17
CA ASP A 2 0.21 -12.33 -12.13
C ASP A 2 0.69 -10.97 -11.59
N ASN A 3 1.39 -10.19 -12.43
CA ASN A 3 2.10 -8.98 -12.00
C ASN A 3 1.18 -7.87 -11.42
N ASP A 4 -0.14 -8.02 -11.50
CA ASP A 4 -1.15 -7.06 -11.03
C ASP A 4 -1.73 -7.39 -9.64
N ASN A 5 -1.21 -8.43 -8.98
CA ASN A 5 -1.67 -8.83 -7.65
C ASN A 5 -0.77 -8.35 -6.50
N LEU A 6 0.36 -7.68 -6.78
CA LEU A 6 1.19 -7.10 -5.73
C LEU A 6 0.51 -5.85 -5.13
N CYS A 7 0.39 -5.85 -3.80
CA CYS A 7 0.00 -4.70 -2.99
C CYS A 7 1.13 -4.29 -2.05
N VAL A 8 1.19 -3.00 -1.75
CA VAL A 8 1.95 -2.44 -0.65
C VAL A 8 0.97 -1.85 0.35
N ILE A 9 1.01 -2.32 1.58
CA ILE A 9 0.33 -1.70 2.72
C ILE A 9 1.39 -0.89 3.45
N ASP A 10 1.16 0.40 3.59
CA ASP A 10 2.01 1.34 4.30
C ASP A 10 1.34 1.68 5.63
N ILE A 11 2.05 1.40 6.72
CA ILE A 11 1.64 1.71 8.08
C ILE A 11 2.47 2.90 8.55
N ASP A 12 1.84 4.07 8.59
CA ASP A 12 2.45 5.32 9.05
C ASP A 12 2.16 5.49 10.54
N ILE A 13 3.17 5.26 11.37
CA ILE A 13 3.03 5.34 12.83
C ILE A 13 3.20 6.80 13.27
N HIS A 14 2.28 7.28 14.11
CA HIS A 14 2.30 8.65 14.58
C HIS A 14 3.55 8.93 15.41
N LYS A 15 4.19 10.08 15.15
CA LYS A 15 5.53 10.40 15.67
C LYS A 15 5.54 10.99 17.09
N ASP A 16 4.37 11.28 17.62
CA ASP A 16 4.14 11.72 19.00
C ASP A 16 4.12 10.56 20.01
N GLN A 17 4.09 9.31 19.52
CA GLN A 17 4.23 8.09 20.32
C GLN A 17 5.66 7.94 20.87
N SER A 18 5.81 7.26 22.01
CA SER A 18 7.15 6.91 22.53
C SER A 18 7.82 5.82 21.68
N ILE A 19 9.14 5.69 21.80
CA ILE A 19 9.90 4.63 21.09
C ILE A 19 9.39 3.23 21.51
N GLU A 20 9.09 3.04 22.80
CA GLU A 20 8.56 1.77 23.32
C GLU A 20 7.16 1.46 22.77
N GLU A 21 6.30 2.47 22.61
CA GLU A 21 4.98 2.31 22.00
C GLU A 21 5.08 1.96 20.52
N ILE A 22 5.96 2.64 19.78
CA ILE A 22 6.25 2.35 18.36
C ILE A 22 6.73 0.90 18.20
N ASP A 23 7.70 0.47 19.01
CA ASP A 23 8.23 -0.90 18.93
C ASP A 23 7.15 -1.93 19.28
N LYS A 24 6.30 -1.65 20.27
CA LYS A 24 5.17 -2.52 20.62
C LYS A 24 4.15 -2.62 19.48
N ILE A 25 3.83 -1.52 18.82
CA ILE A 25 2.96 -1.51 17.64
C ILE A 25 3.56 -2.36 16.52
N ILE A 26 4.84 -2.16 16.21
CA ILE A 26 5.54 -2.92 15.17
C ILE A 26 5.50 -4.42 15.48
N GLN A 27 5.82 -4.83 16.72
CA GLN A 27 5.80 -6.25 17.09
C GLN A 27 4.40 -6.85 17.01
N ASN A 28 3.38 -6.15 17.54
CA ASN A 28 1.99 -6.62 17.43
C ASN A 28 1.56 -6.80 15.97
N LEU A 29 1.98 -5.90 15.07
CA LEU A 29 1.71 -6.02 13.64
C LEU A 29 2.42 -7.23 13.05
N ILE A 30 3.71 -7.41 13.32
CA ILE A 30 4.50 -8.57 12.86
C ILE A 30 3.84 -9.89 13.32
N ASP A 31 3.46 -9.98 14.59
CA ASP A 31 2.84 -11.17 15.18
C ASP A 31 1.46 -11.49 14.58
N THR A 32 0.71 -10.46 14.18
CA THR A 32 -0.63 -10.60 13.58
C THR A 32 -0.54 -10.98 12.09
N LEU A 33 0.51 -10.57 11.40
CA LEU A 33 0.67 -10.80 9.96
C LEU A 33 1.10 -12.25 9.68
N THR A 34 0.16 -13.07 9.22
CA THR A 34 0.42 -14.47 8.83
C THR A 34 1.34 -14.55 7.61
N GLN A 35 2.59 -15.03 7.82
CA GLN A 35 3.70 -15.50 6.95
C GLN A 35 3.80 -15.24 5.42
N ASN A 36 2.87 -14.57 4.75
CA ASN A 36 2.83 -14.48 3.28
C ASN A 36 3.11 -13.08 2.72
N GLY A 37 3.64 -12.17 3.56
CA GLY A 37 3.99 -10.80 3.17
C GLY A 37 5.47 -10.49 3.42
N GLY A 38 6.09 -9.74 2.51
CA GLY A 38 7.42 -9.17 2.73
C GLY A 38 7.32 -7.94 3.63
N LEU A 39 8.04 -7.93 4.75
CA LEU A 39 8.02 -6.82 5.71
C LEU A 39 9.27 -5.96 5.55
N VAL A 40 9.09 -4.64 5.47
CA VAL A 40 10.18 -3.66 5.34
C VAL A 40 9.94 -2.49 6.27
N LYS A 41 10.86 -2.24 7.21
CA LYS A 41 10.82 -1.04 8.06
C LYS A 41 11.08 0.20 7.22
N THR A 42 10.27 1.25 7.37
CA THR A 42 10.45 2.50 6.63
C THR A 42 11.48 3.39 7.31
N ALA A 43 12.07 4.33 6.55
CA ALA A 43 13.02 5.30 7.10
C ALA A 43 12.42 6.17 8.22
N HIS A 44 11.10 6.32 8.24
CA HIS A 44 10.36 7.10 9.24
C HIS A 44 9.87 6.26 10.44
N GLY A 45 10.26 5.00 10.55
CA GLY A 45 9.91 4.15 11.68
C GLY A 45 8.58 3.38 11.54
N GLY A 46 7.83 3.61 10.46
CA GLY A 46 6.67 2.81 10.09
C GLY A 46 7.01 1.48 9.43
N LEU A 47 6.02 0.83 8.81
CA LEU A 47 6.13 -0.51 8.24
C LEU A 47 5.47 -0.61 6.86
N ASN A 48 6.25 -1.05 5.87
CA ASN A 48 5.73 -1.47 4.56
C ASN A 48 5.54 -2.98 4.54
N ILE A 49 4.37 -3.42 4.06
CA ILE A 49 4.00 -4.82 3.90
C ILE A 49 3.72 -5.07 2.43
N TYR A 50 4.56 -5.86 1.79
CA TYR A 50 4.41 -6.33 0.42
C TYR A 50 3.59 -7.62 0.42
N CYS A 51 2.38 -7.55 -0.11
CA CYS A 51 1.40 -8.64 -0.04
C CYS A 51 0.90 -9.03 -1.43
N ASN A 52 0.40 -10.27 -1.54
CA ASN A 52 -0.52 -10.61 -2.61
C ASN A 52 -1.92 -10.12 -2.22
N ARG A 53 -2.55 -9.34 -3.09
CA ARG A 53 -3.90 -8.81 -2.94
C ARG A 53 -4.98 -9.91 -3.00
N ASN A 54 -4.61 -11.14 -3.37
CA ASN A 54 -5.50 -12.30 -3.50
C ASN A 54 -6.75 -11.96 -4.33
N TYR A 55 -6.57 -11.26 -5.44
CA TYR A 55 -7.62 -10.79 -6.35
C TYR A 55 -8.64 -9.81 -5.73
N TYR A 56 -8.38 -9.24 -4.54
CA TYR A 56 -9.22 -8.18 -3.97
C TYR A 56 -9.29 -7.00 -4.94
N ARG A 57 -10.49 -6.71 -5.46
CA ARG A 57 -10.69 -5.67 -6.47
C ARG A 57 -10.70 -4.29 -5.81
N LEU A 58 -9.76 -3.45 -6.21
CA LEU A 58 -9.76 -2.04 -5.82
C LEU A 58 -10.57 -1.23 -6.85
N PRO A 59 -11.25 -0.16 -6.43
CA PRO A 59 -12.09 0.63 -7.33
C PRO A 59 -11.28 1.47 -8.33
N SER A 60 -9.99 1.70 -8.08
CA SER A 60 -9.11 2.48 -8.96
C SER A 60 -7.63 2.28 -8.62
N ASN A 61 -6.75 2.63 -9.55
CA ASN A 61 -5.31 2.80 -9.34
C ASN A 61 -5.03 3.99 -8.43
N ARG A 62 -5.14 3.82 -7.12
CA ARG A 62 -4.86 4.89 -6.16
C ARG A 62 -4.30 4.36 -4.85
N ASN A 63 -3.56 5.24 -4.16
CA ASN A 63 -3.45 5.14 -2.72
C ASN A 63 -4.86 5.24 -2.12
N VAL A 64 -5.22 4.27 -1.29
CA VAL A 64 -6.44 4.33 -0.49
C VAL A 64 -6.02 4.40 0.97
N LYS A 65 -6.38 5.46 1.67
CA LYS A 65 -6.38 5.46 3.13
C LYS A 65 -7.49 4.53 3.60
N VAL A 66 -7.11 3.42 4.23
CA VAL A 66 -8.03 2.34 4.61
C VAL A 66 -8.47 2.47 6.06
N ALA A 67 -7.56 2.88 6.94
CA ALA A 67 -7.87 3.07 8.35
C ALA A 67 -7.03 4.21 8.95
N VAL A 68 -7.61 4.84 9.96
CA VAL A 68 -6.97 5.80 10.86
C VAL A 68 -7.19 5.28 12.26
N THR A 69 -6.12 5.18 13.04
CA THR A 69 -6.19 4.83 14.46
C THR A 69 -5.60 5.97 15.29
N ASP A 70 -5.64 5.86 16.61
CA ASP A 70 -5.02 6.87 17.49
C ASP A 70 -3.48 6.88 17.36
N SER A 71 -2.88 5.78 16.93
CA SER A 71 -1.42 5.58 16.95
C SER A 71 -0.77 5.39 15.58
N PHE A 72 -1.55 5.03 14.55
CA PHE A 72 -1.04 4.82 13.20
C PHE A 72 -2.16 4.88 12.14
N ASP A 73 -1.76 5.19 10.92
CA ASP A 73 -2.58 5.15 9.73
C ASP A 73 -2.26 3.92 8.86
N ILE A 74 -3.26 3.41 8.15
CA ILE A 74 -3.07 2.33 7.16
C ILE A 74 -3.45 2.84 5.78
N ASN A 75 -2.46 2.86 4.89
CA ASN A 75 -2.62 3.17 3.49
C ASN A 75 -2.37 1.93 2.63
N VAL A 76 -3.15 1.74 1.57
CA VAL A 76 -2.95 0.66 0.59
C VAL A 76 -2.63 1.25 -0.76
N PHE A 77 -1.52 0.78 -1.34
CA PHE A 77 -1.09 1.07 -2.69
C PHE A 77 -1.11 -0.23 -3.50
N ALA A 78 -1.80 -0.22 -4.63
CA ALA A 78 -1.73 -1.33 -5.57
C ALA A 78 -1.72 -0.82 -7.00
N GLN A 79 -1.07 -1.59 -7.86
CA GLN A 79 -1.19 -1.40 -9.30
C GLN A 79 -2.28 -2.33 -9.83
N MET A 80 -3.15 -1.77 -10.66
CA MET A 80 -4.12 -2.48 -11.46
C MET A 80 -3.82 -2.22 -12.93
N ASN A 81 -3.95 -3.28 -13.73
CA ASN A 81 -4.07 -3.12 -15.17
C ASN A 81 -5.34 -2.33 -15.48
N GLU A 82 -5.25 -1.33 -16.37
CA GLU A 82 -6.45 -0.79 -16.99
C GLU A 82 -6.99 -1.85 -17.93
N TYR A 83 -8.25 -2.23 -17.70
CA TYR A 83 -9.03 -2.96 -18.68
C TYR A 83 -9.61 -1.92 -19.63
N LYS A 84 -9.07 -1.84 -20.85
CA LYS A 84 -9.70 -1.08 -21.92
C LYS A 84 -10.34 -2.06 -22.90
N ILE A 85 -11.54 -1.73 -23.36
CA ILE A 85 -12.13 -2.41 -24.52
C ILE A 85 -11.86 -1.52 -25.72
N GLU A 86 -10.92 -1.92 -26.57
CA GLU A 86 -10.63 -1.27 -27.84
C GLU A 86 -11.08 -2.20 -28.97
N ASN A 87 -11.97 -1.71 -29.85
CA ASN A 87 -12.55 -2.50 -30.94
C ASN A 87 -13.20 -3.83 -30.51
N GLY A 88 -13.78 -3.88 -29.31
CA GLY A 88 -14.40 -5.10 -28.76
C GLY A 88 -13.42 -6.13 -28.19
N LEU A 89 -12.11 -5.82 -28.18
CA LEU A 89 -11.07 -6.64 -27.57
C LEU A 89 -10.63 -6.01 -26.23
N GLU A 90 -10.54 -6.84 -25.20
CA GLU A 90 -9.94 -6.46 -23.93
C GLU A 90 -8.43 -6.28 -24.11
N THR A 91 -7.96 -5.05 -23.95
CA THR A 91 -6.54 -4.73 -23.90
C THR A 91 -6.13 -4.55 -22.44
N LYS A 92 -5.14 -5.32 -22.00
CA LYS A 92 -4.49 -5.15 -20.69
C LYS A 92 -3.35 -4.15 -20.87
N LYS A 93 -3.58 -2.88 -20.55
CA LYS A 93 -2.51 -1.87 -20.52
C LYS A 93 -2.13 -1.61 -19.07
N ILE A 94 -0.84 -1.71 -18.77
CA ILE A 94 -0.32 -1.28 -17.48
C ILE A 94 -0.47 0.25 -17.42
N VAL A 95 -1.31 0.75 -16.52
CA VAL A 95 -1.27 2.17 -16.18
C VAL A 95 -0.03 2.37 -15.35
N GLN A 96 0.88 3.18 -15.87
CA GLN A 96 2.02 3.61 -15.09
C GLN A 96 1.48 4.53 -13.99
N ASN A 97 1.57 4.12 -12.72
CA ASN A 97 1.37 5.03 -11.60
C ASN A 97 2.52 6.04 -11.65
N ARG A 98 2.32 7.18 -12.32
CA ARG A 98 3.25 8.30 -12.20
C ARG A 98 3.00 8.97 -10.85
N VAL A 99 4.04 9.01 -10.03
CA VAL A 99 4.10 9.97 -8.92
C VAL A 99 4.12 11.36 -9.57
N VAL A 100 2.98 12.03 -9.58
CA VAL A 100 2.91 13.42 -10.01
C VAL A 100 3.33 14.25 -8.80
N ALA A 101 4.56 14.76 -8.82
CA ALA A 101 4.95 15.78 -7.87
C ALA A 101 3.95 16.94 -7.98
N PRO A 102 3.53 17.58 -6.87
CA PRO A 102 2.71 18.77 -6.97
C PRO A 102 3.40 19.74 -7.93
N ASN A 103 2.67 20.23 -8.92
CA ASN A 103 3.14 21.28 -9.81
C ASN A 103 3.38 22.51 -8.92
N ILE A 104 4.60 22.65 -8.39
CA ILE A 104 5.04 23.90 -7.79
C ILE A 104 5.36 24.81 -8.98
N ALA A 105 4.30 25.33 -9.60
CA ALA A 105 4.41 26.55 -10.37
C ALA A 105 4.63 27.67 -9.35
N ILE A 106 5.88 28.13 -9.24
CA ILE A 106 6.25 29.38 -8.59
C ILE A 106 5.88 30.52 -9.53
#